data_AF-A0A1H1KRZ4-F1
#
_entry.id   AF-A0A1H1KRZ4-F1
#
_cell.length_a   1.000
_cell.length_b   1.000
_cell.length_c   1.000
_cell.angle_alpha   90.00
_cell.angle_beta   90.00
_cell.angle_gamma   90.00
#
_symmetry.space_group_name_H-M   'P 1'
#
loop_
_entity.id
_entity.type
_entity.pdbx_description
1 polymer ?
#
loop_
_entity_poly.entity_id
_entity_poly.type
_entity_poly.pdbx_seq_one_letter_code
_entity_poly.pdbx_strand_id
1 'polypeptide(L)' 'MKQTAGRDSLGEFAPMFAHLNDDVLFGEVWDQGAISAKTKCIVTIVALVEISQ' A
#
# COMPACT_ATOMS: atom_id res chain seq x y z
N MET A 1 2.94 -12.60 -6.28
CA MET A 1 2.60 -13.21 -4.97
C MET A 1 1.56 -12.30 -4.35
N LYS A 2 0.38 -12.78 -3.97
CA LYS A 2 -0.70 -11.93 -3.46
C LYS A 2 -0.38 -11.49 -2.02
N GLN A 3 -0.40 -10.18 -1.75
CA GLN A 3 -0.23 -9.64 -0.39
C GLN A 3 -1.53 -9.83 0.40
N THR A 4 -1.43 -10.33 1.64
CA THR A 4 -2.57 -10.58 2.54
C THR A 4 -2.38 -10.00 3.94
N ALA A 5 -1.30 -9.27 4.19
CA ALA A 5 -0.93 -8.81 5.53
C ALA A 5 -2.00 -7.90 6.16
N GLY A 6 -2.73 -7.12 5.35
CA GLY A 6 -3.85 -6.30 5.80
C GLY A 6 -5.02 -7.15 6.28
N ARG A 7 -5.42 -8.19 5.54
CA ARG A 7 -6.46 -9.14 5.96
C ARG A 7 -6.04 -9.96 7.17
N ASP A 8 -4.79 -10.41 7.23
CA ASP A 8 -4.29 -11.24 8.33
C ASP A 8 -4.22 -10.46 9.66
N SER A 9 -3.93 -9.16 9.60
CA SER A 9 -3.73 -8.33 10.80
C SER A 9 -4.96 -7.51 11.19
N LEU A 10 -5.73 -7.05 10.22
CA LEU A 10 -6.80 -6.05 10.42
C LEU A 10 -8.14 -6.48 9.81
N GLY A 11 -8.25 -7.70 9.27
CA GLY A 11 -9.44 -8.17 8.57
C GLY A 11 -10.73 -8.13 9.41
N GLU A 12 -10.67 -8.54 10.68
CA GLU A 12 -11.85 -8.53 11.56
C GLU A 12 -12.13 -7.15 12.17
N PHE A 13 -11.09 -6.36 12.44
CA PHE A 13 -11.21 -5.03 13.06
C PHE A 13 -11.64 -3.95 12.06
N ALA A 14 -11.07 -3.99 10.85
CA ALA A 14 -11.28 -3.01 9.79
C ALA A 14 -11.27 -3.69 8.40
N PRO A 15 -12.32 -4.48 8.07
CA PRO A 15 -12.37 -5.30 6.85
C PRO A 15 -12.22 -4.49 5.56
N MET A 16 -12.79 -3.28 5.51
CA MET A 16 -12.63 -2.41 4.34
C MET A 16 -11.21 -1.87 4.20
N PHE A 17 -10.53 -1.57 5.31
CA PHE A 17 -9.13 -1.14 5.28
C PHE A 17 -8.22 -2.27 4.78
N ALA A 18 -8.45 -3.50 5.28
CA ALA A 18 -7.74 -4.69 4.83
C ALA A 18 -7.89 -4.94 3.31
N HIS A 19 -9.11 -4.79 2.78
CA HIS A 19 -9.35 -4.88 1.34
C HIS A 19 -8.61 -3.79 0.54
N LEU A 20 -8.72 -2.53 0.95
CA LEU A 20 -8.05 -1.42 0.28
C LEU A 20 -6.52 -1.58 0.30
N ASN A 21 -5.95 -2.07 1.39
CA ASN A 21 -4.52 -2.31 1.49
C ASN A 21 -4.06 -3.43 0.55
N ASP A 22 -4.68 -4.62 0.65
CA ASP A 22 -4.18 -5.81 -0.02
C ASP A 22 -4.53 -5.84 -1.51
N ASP A 23 -5.78 -5.51 -1.85
CA ASP A 23 -6.28 -5.67 -3.22
C ASP A 23 -6.03 -4.40 -4.06
N VAL A 24 -6.21 -3.20 -3.49
CA VAL A 24 -6.09 -1.95 -4.28
C VAL A 24 -4.66 -1.37 -4.22
N LEU A 25 -4.16 -1.06 -3.02
CA LEU A 25 -2.85 -0.42 -2.87
C LEU A 25 -1.73 -1.35 -3.37
N PHE A 26 -1.68 -2.58 -2.85
CA PHE A 26 -0.62 -3.53 -3.22
C PHE A 26 -0.97 -4.38 -4.45
N GLY A 27 -2.25 -4.70 -4.67
CA GLY A 27 -2.68 -5.51 -5.80
C GLY A 27 -2.81 -4.77 -7.13
N GLU A 28 -3.01 -3.44 -7.12
CA GLU A 28 -3.16 -2.65 -8.34
C GLU A 28 -2.13 -1.53 -8.44
N VAL A 29 -2.11 -0.60 -7.49
CA VAL A 29 -1.32 0.66 -7.59
C VAL A 29 0.18 0.39 -7.54
N TRP A 30 0.63 -0.47 -6.63
CA TRP A 30 2.04 -0.82 -6.50
C TRP A 30 2.54 -1.74 -7.62
N ASP A 31 1.68 -2.54 -8.22
CA ASP A 31 2.03 -3.41 -9.35
C ASP A 31 2.00 -2.67 -10.70
N GLN A 32 1.36 -1.50 -10.76
CA GLN A 32 1.26 -0.71 -11.99
C GLN A 32 2.64 -0.28 -12.52
N GLY A 33 2.98 -0.66 -13.77
CA GLY A 33 4.27 -0.34 -14.40
C GLY A 33 4.51 1.13 -14.81
N ALA A 34 3.75 2.10 -14.27
CA ALA A 34 3.84 3.51 -14.65
C ALA A 34 5.19 4.16 -14.26
N ILE A 35 5.73 3.78 -13.11
CA ILE A 35 7.05 4.19 -12.61
C ILE A 35 7.73 3.03 -11.88
N SER A 36 9.06 3.05 -11.80
CA SER A 36 9.82 1.98 -11.14
C SER A 36 9.46 1.84 -9.66
N ALA A 37 9.57 0.63 -9.11
CA ALA A 37 9.37 0.38 -7.68
C ALA A 37 10.27 1.27 -6.80
N LYS A 38 11.51 1.52 -7.23
CA LYS A 38 12.43 2.45 -6.54
C LYS A 38 11.84 3.85 -6.44
N THR A 39 11.29 4.38 -7.54
CA THR A 39 10.66 5.70 -7.58
C THR A 39 9.43 5.74 -6.67
N LYS A 40 8.59 4.70 -6.69
CA LYS A 40 7.42 4.59 -5.78
C LYS A 40 7.84 4.67 -4.32
N CYS A 41 8.88 3.92 -3.91
CA CYS A 41 9.41 3.98 -2.54
C CYS A 41 9.85 5.40 -2.16
N ILE A 42 10.61 6.08 -3.03
CA ILE A 42 11.11 7.43 -2.77
C ILE A 42 9.94 8.41 -2.56
N VAL A 43 8.93 8.38 -3.44
CA VAL A 43 7.75 9.26 -3.34
C VAL A 43 6.99 8.98 -2.04
N THR A 44 6.77 7.72 -1.68
CA THR A 44 6.10 7.35 -0.42
C THR A 44 6.85 7.89 0.81
N ILE A 45 8.17 7.76 0.84
CA ILE A 45 8.99 8.27 1.96
C ILE A 45 8.91 9.79 2.03
N VAL A 46 9.04 10.49 0.90
CA VAL A 46 8.93 11.95 0.86
C VAL A 46 7.55 12.40 1.35
N ALA A 47 6.47 11.76 0.90
CA ALA A 47 5.12 12.08 1.35
C ALA A 47 4.95 11.89 2.87
N LEU A 48 5.51 10.83 3.45
CA LEU A 48 5.46 10.59 4.90
C LEU A 48 6.25 11.63 5.70
N VAL A 49 7.41 12.07 5.20
CA VAL A 49 8.23 13.12 5.84
C VAL A 49 7.52 14.47 5.80
N GLU A 50 6.91 14.84 4.67
CA GLU A 50 6.15 16.09 4.51
C GLU A 50 4.92 16.13 5.44
N ILE A 51 4.20 15.02 5.61
CA ILE A 51 3.07 14.94 6.56
C ILE A 51 3.51 15.21 8.01
N SER A 52 4.80 15.08 8.31
CA SER A 52 5.37 15.31 9.65
C SER A 52 5.84 16.76 9.88
N GLN A 53 5.58 17.69 8.96
CA GLN A 53 5.85 19.13 9.09
C GLN A 53 4.55 19.92 9.16
#